data_AF-A0AA47MYG3-F1
#
_entry.id   AF-A0AA47MYG3-F1
#
_cell.length_a   1.000
_cell.length_b   1.000
_cell.length_c   1.000
_cell.angle_alpha   90.00
_cell.angle_beta   90.00
_cell.angle_gamma   90.00
#
_symmetry.space_group_name_H-M   'P 1'
#
loop_
_entity.id
_entity.type
_entity.pdbx_description
1 polymer ?
#
loop_
_entity_poly.entity_id
_entity_poly.type
_entity_poly.pdbx_seq_one_letter_code
_entity_poly.pdbx_strand_id
1 'polypeptide(L)'
;MAQLYTLACLAVTIPVSTASVERTFSALKRIKTYSRNTTGQTRLSALASMAIERDLLLELNRTDKLYNRVIQLFLRKERRMDFAYK
;
A
#
# COMPACT_ATOMS: atom_id res chain seq x y z
N MET A 1 20.51 -32.28 1.41
CA MET A 1 20.51 -31.20 2.43
C MET A 1 19.84 -29.91 1.96
N ALA A 2 20.14 -29.37 0.77
CA ALA A 2 19.55 -28.11 0.29
C ALA A 2 18.00 -28.13 0.17
N GLN A 3 17.42 -29.23 -0.31
CA GLN A 3 15.96 -29.35 -0.45
C GLN A 3 15.21 -29.34 0.89
N LEU A 4 15.80 -29.95 1.93
CA LEU A 4 15.23 -29.95 3.29
C LEU A 4 15.25 -28.54 3.90
N TYR A 5 16.33 -27.80 3.67
CA TYR A 5 16.44 -26.41 4.09
C TYR A 5 15.37 -25.53 3.42
N THR A 6 15.21 -25.64 2.09
CA THR A 6 14.18 -24.90 1.37
C THR A 6 12.78 -25.23 1.87
N LEU A 7 12.50 -26.51 2.14
CA LEU A 7 11.20 -26.95 2.67
C LEU A 7 10.93 -26.37 4.07
N ALA A 8 11.94 -26.36 4.95
CA ALA A 8 11.83 -25.77 6.28
C ALA A 8 11.58 -24.25 6.21
N CYS A 9 12.27 -23.53 5.32
CA CYS A 9 12.03 -22.10 5.11
C CYS A 9 10.59 -21.83 4.64
N LEU A 10 10.09 -22.61 3.68
CA LEU A 10 8.71 -22.48 3.19
C LEU A 10 7.70 -22.71 4.32
N ALA A 11 7.88 -23.76 5.12
CA ALA A 11 7.00 -24.08 6.24
C ALA A 11 6.91 -22.95 7.28
N VAL A 12 8.01 -22.24 7.54
CA VAL A 12 8.05 -21.11 8.48
C VAL A 12 7.48 -19.82 7.88
N THR A 13 7.55 -19.64 6.56
CA THR A 13 6.95 -18.48 5.88
C THR A 13 5.43 -18.56 5.72
N ILE A 14 4.86 -19.77 5.71
CA ILE A 14 3.41 -19.93 5.66
C ILE A 14 2.85 -19.48 7.02
N PRO A 15 1.95 -18.49 7.06
CA PRO A 15 1.35 -18.05 8.32
C PRO A 15 0.57 -19.21 8.93
N VAL A 16 1.01 -19.68 10.10
CA VAL A 16 0.35 -20.75 10.86
C VAL A 16 -1.03 -20.31 11.39
N SER A 17 -1.28 -19.00 11.41
CA SER A 17 -2.46 -18.37 11.99
C SER A 17 -3.20 -17.50 10.97
N THR A 18 -4.53 -17.56 11.00
CA THR A 18 -5.44 -16.69 10.21
C THR A 18 -5.40 -15.24 10.66
N ALA A 19 -4.84 -14.92 11.83
CA ALA A 19 -4.82 -13.58 12.39
C ALA A 19 -4.14 -12.55 11.46
N SER A 20 -3.13 -12.97 10.68
CA SER A 20 -2.48 -12.10 9.69
C SER A 20 -3.45 -11.68 8.58
N VAL A 21 -4.24 -12.64 8.09
CA VAL A 21 -5.24 -12.42 7.04
C VAL A 21 -6.43 -11.62 7.59
N GLU A 22 -6.88 -11.91 8.82
CA GLU A 22 -7.94 -11.16 9.51
C GLU A 22 -7.56 -9.69 9.73
N ARG A 23 -6.30 -9.41 10.10
CA ARG A 23 -5.78 -8.04 10.22
C ARG A 23 -5.91 -7.28 8.90
N THR A 24 -5.53 -7.92 7.79
CA THR A 24 -5.64 -7.35 6.43
C THR A 24 -7.11 -7.09 6.04
N PHE A 25 -8.01 -8.03 6.28
CA PHE A 25 -9.45 -7.83 6.02
C PHE A 25 -10.06 -6.74 6.90
N SER A 26 -9.64 -6.63 8.16
CA SER A 26 -10.06 -5.55 9.06
C SER A 26 -9.58 -4.18 8.58
N ALA A 27 -8.34 -4.08 8.06
CA ALA A 27 -7.83 -2.86 7.43
C ALA A 27 -8.67 -2.48 6.19
N LEU A 28 -8.95 -3.44 5.30
CA LEU A 28 -9.81 -3.24 4.13
C LEU A 28 -11.21 -2.74 4.52
N LYS A 29 -11.83 -3.36 5.53
CA LYS A 29 -13.13 -2.95 6.05
C LYS A 29 -13.10 -1.50 6.52
N ARG A 30 -12.10 -1.11 7.33
CA ARG A 30 -11.93 0.27 7.79
C ARG A 30 -11.77 1.27 6.64
N ILE A 31 -10.94 0.95 5.63
CA ILE A 31 -10.75 1.79 4.45
C ILE A 31 -12.06 2.02 3.70
N LYS A 32 -12.82 0.94 3.47
CA LYS A 32 -14.10 1.01 2.76
C LYS A 32 -15.13 1.82 3.54
N THR A 33 -15.23 1.60 4.85
CA THR A 33 -16.13 2.35 5.73
C THR A 33 -15.77 3.83 5.78
N TYR A 34 -14.47 4.17 5.89
CA TYR A 34 -14.01 5.55 5.95
C TYR A 34 -14.21 6.29 4.61
N SER A 35 -13.92 5.63 3.48
CA SER A 35 -14.02 6.27 2.17
C SER A 35 -15.47 6.57 1.76
N ARG A 36 -16.48 5.91 2.34
CA ARG A 36 -17.95 6.02 2.09
C ARG A 36 -18.42 6.01 0.62
N ASN A 37 -17.49 5.85 -0.32
CA ASN A 37 -17.68 5.98 -1.76
C ASN A 37 -17.29 4.69 -2.46
N THR A 38 -18.03 4.34 -3.51
CA THR A 38 -17.66 3.25 -4.41
C THR A 38 -16.26 3.49 -4.98
N THR A 39 -15.38 2.51 -4.81
CA THR A 39 -13.97 2.57 -5.19
C THR A 39 -13.62 1.32 -6.00
N GLY A 40 -12.94 1.49 -7.14
CA GLY A 40 -12.46 0.37 -7.94
C GLY A 40 -11.38 -0.45 -7.24
N GLN A 41 -11.23 -1.73 -7.61
CA GLN A 41 -10.33 -2.64 -6.88
C GLN A 41 -8.86 -2.19 -6.87
N THR A 42 -8.36 -1.65 -7.98
CA THR A 42 -6.97 -1.17 -8.07
C THR A 42 -6.67 -0.10 -7.02
N ARG A 43 -7.58 0.86 -6.83
CA ARG A 43 -7.44 1.90 -5.81
C ARG A 43 -7.59 1.32 -4.40
N LEU A 44 -8.53 0.41 -4.19
CA LEU A 44 -8.75 -0.22 -2.88
C LEU A 44 -7.54 -1.04 -2.44
N SER A 45 -6.99 -1.87 -3.33
CA SER A 45 -5.80 -2.68 -3.08
C SER A 45 -4.58 -1.79 -2.79
N ALA A 46 -4.36 -0.72 -3.57
CA ALA A 46 -3.28 0.23 -3.29
C ALA A 46 -3.41 0.90 -1.92
N LEU A 47 -4.63 1.34 -1.55
CA LEU A 47 -4.90 1.90 -0.22
C LEU A 47 -4.66 0.88 0.90
N ALA A 48 -5.04 -0.38 0.68
CA ALA A 48 -4.82 -1.45 1.64
C ALA A 48 -3.33 -1.72 1.86
N SER A 49 -2.55 -1.82 0.78
CA SER A 49 -1.09 -1.97 0.87
C SER A 49 -0.47 -0.81 1.64
N MET A 50 -0.89 0.43 1.37
CA MET A 50 -0.41 1.59 2.13
C MET A 50 -0.80 1.55 3.62
N ALA A 51 -1.98 1.04 3.95
CA ALA A 51 -2.41 0.93 5.34
C ALA A 51 -1.70 -0.20 6.12
N ILE A 52 -1.35 -1.29 5.44
CA ILE A 52 -0.59 -2.41 6.01
C ILE A 52 0.88 -2.01 6.17
N GLU A 53 1.48 -1.44 5.13
CA GLU A 53 2.89 -1.00 5.10
C GLU A 53 3.07 0.43 5.64
N ARG A 54 2.29 0.79 6.67
CA ARG A 54 2.29 2.14 7.23
C ARG A 54 3.67 2.54 7.74
N ASP A 55 4.38 1.64 8.41
CA ASP A 55 5.67 1.95 9.03
C ASP A 55 6.74 2.26 7.98
N LEU A 56 6.78 1.47 6.90
CA LEU A 56 7.62 1.74 5.73
C LEU A 56 7.29 3.11 5.11
N LEU A 57 6.00 3.45 5.00
CA LEU A 57 5.59 4.77 4.50
C LEU A 57 6.08 5.90 5.41
N LEU A 58 6.05 5.73 6.73
CA LEU A 58 6.55 6.73 7.68
C LEU A 58 8.06 6.93 7.52
N GLU A 59 8.82 5.87 7.31
CA GLU A 59 10.27 5.94 7.03
C GLU A 59 10.56 6.65 5.70
N LEU A 60 9.83 6.30 4.64
CA LEU A 60 9.96 6.96 3.34
C LEU A 60 9.59 8.45 3.41
N ASN A 61 8.65 8.81 4.29
CA ASN A 61 8.23 10.18 4.49
C ASN A 61 9.34 11.03 5.15
N ARG A 62 10.15 10.43 6.05
CA ARG A 62 11.27 11.13 6.70
C ARG A 62 12.37 11.57 5.73
N THR A 63 12.43 10.97 4.55
CA THR A 63 13.52 11.22 3.58
C THR A 63 13.07 12.14 2.43
N ASP A 64 11.85 12.70 2.46
CA ASP A 64 11.21 13.51 1.39
C ASP A 64 11.09 12.84 0.00
N LYS A 65 11.63 11.63 -0.17
CA LYS A 65 11.66 10.88 -1.43
C LYS A 65 10.26 10.60 -1.96
N LEU A 66 9.32 10.32 -1.05
CA LEU A 66 7.93 10.02 -1.41
C LEU A 66 7.26 11.25 -2.02
N TYR A 67 7.30 12.40 -1.35
CA TYR A 67 6.68 13.63 -1.87
C TYR A 67 7.30 14.07 -3.18
N ASN A 68 8.63 14.09 -3.27
CA ASN A 68 9.33 14.43 -4.50
C ASN A 68 8.91 13.52 -5.67
N ARG A 69 8.79 12.20 -5.43
CA ARG A 69 8.34 11.26 -6.45
C ARG A 69 6.90 11.51 -6.88
N VAL A 70 6.01 11.76 -5.92
CA VAL A 70 4.60 12.07 -6.20
C VAL A 70 4.51 13.34 -7.03
N ILE A 71 5.18 14.42 -6.62
CA ILE A 71 5.20 15.69 -7.36
C ILE A 71 5.63 15.47 -8.81
N GLN A 72 6.74 14.76 -9.03
CA GLN A 72 7.23 14.46 -10.38
C GLN A 72 6.22 13.65 -11.22
N LEU A 73 5.52 12.69 -10.62
CA LEU A 73 4.45 11.95 -11.30
C LEU A 73 3.26 12.84 -11.70
N PHE A 74 2.89 13.78 -10.84
CA PHE A 74 1.82 14.74 -11.12
C PHE A 74 2.22 15.83 -12.12
N LEU A 75 3.52 16.17 -12.22
CA LEU A 75 4.04 17.05 -13.27
C LEU A 75 3.99 16.39 -14.66
N ARG A 76 4.27 15.09 -14.73
CA ARG A 76 4.21 14.32 -15.99
C ARG A 76 2.79 14.18 -16.54
N LYS A 77 1.77 14.29 -15.70
CA LYS A 77 0.38 14.08 -16.11
C LYS A 77 -0.19 15.36 -16.70
N GLU A 78 -0.70 15.29 -17.93
CA GLU A 78 -1.41 16.42 -18.54
C GLU A 78 -2.58 16.84 -17.65
N ARG A 79 -2.57 18.12 -17.26
CA ARG A 79 -3.60 18.70 -16.39
C ARG A 79 -4.72 19.20 -17.30
N ARG A 80 -5.97 18.86 -16.96
CA ARG A 80 -7.15 19.38 -17.67
C ARG A 80 -7.51 20.82 -17.27
N MET A 81 -6.64 21.53 -16.55
CA MET A 81 -6.92 22.84 -15.97
C MET A 81 -5.72 23.75 -16.18
N ASP A 82 -5.95 24.87 -16.86
CA ASP A 82 -4.97 25.94 -17.04
C ASP A 82 -4.95 26.81 -15.80
N PHE A 83 -3.84 26.78 -15.08
CA PHE A 83 -3.61 27.70 -13.97
C PHE A 83 -3.17 29.04 -14.55
N ALA A 84 -4.15 29.91 -14.86
CA ALA A 84 -3.87 31.31 -15.12
C ALA A 84 -3.51 32.01 -13.80
N TYR A 85 -2.23 32.30 -13.59
CA TYR A 85 -1.81 33.22 -12.54
C TYR A 85 -2.00 34.66 -13.05
N LYS A 86 -2.73 35.47 -12.28
CA LYS A 86 -2.80 36.92 -12.45
C LYS A 86 -1.62 37.61 -11.79
#